data_AF-A0A8J4PNL1-F1
#
_entry.id   AF-A0A8J4PNL1-F1
#
_cell.length_a   1.000
_cell.length_b   1.000
_cell.length_c   1.000
_cell.angle_alpha   90.00
_cell.angle_beta   90.00
_cell.angle_gamma   90.00
#
_symmetry.space_group_name_H-M   'P 1'
#
loop_
_entity.id
_entity.type
_entity.pdbx_description
1 polymer ?
#
loop_
_entity_poly.entity_id
_entity_poly.type
_entity_poly.pdbx_seq_one_letter_code
_entity_poly.pdbx_strand_id
1 'polypeptide(L)'
;MTTQSSMVLFRRLLREGHRYQEYHHNHWWRNQITATFRENRDVKDPNEIKRLQDIARAYRYNIKSSRDLSELLDSYNIGIASRARIEKSSQRVGLKVPEWPEDRDKRIKERKEKEAQDQNNNSNSN
;
A
#
# COMPACT_ATOMS: atom_id res chain seq x y z
N MET A 1 32.83 7.92 -16.32
CA MET A 1 31.43 7.50 -16.15
C MET A 1 31.40 5.98 -16.23
N THR A 2 31.05 5.29 -15.15
CA THR A 2 31.05 3.82 -15.09
C THR A 2 29.83 3.26 -15.83
N THR A 3 30.05 2.59 -16.96
CA THR A 3 29.04 1.83 -17.71
C THR A 3 28.58 0.66 -16.85
N GLN A 4 27.53 0.87 -16.06
CA GLN A 4 26.95 -0.19 -15.26
C GLN A 4 26.24 -1.18 -16.19
N SER A 5 26.59 -2.46 -16.09
CA SER A 5 25.97 -3.51 -16.92
C SER A 5 24.44 -3.51 -16.76
N SER A 6 23.71 -3.59 -17.87
CA SER A 6 22.24 -3.67 -17.90
C SER A 6 21.71 -4.81 -17.02
N MET A 7 22.44 -5.92 -16.95
CA MET A 7 22.14 -7.07 -16.07
C MET A 7 22.18 -6.70 -14.58
N VAL A 8 23.11 -5.83 -14.19
CA VAL A 8 23.21 -5.36 -12.80
C VAL A 8 22.03 -4.47 -12.45
N LEU A 9 21.61 -3.59 -13.36
CA LEU A 9 20.43 -2.74 -13.17
C LEU A 9 19.15 -3.57 -13.08
N PHE A 10 18.98 -4.55 -13.96
CA PHE A 10 17.88 -5.51 -13.90
C PHE A 10 17.77 -6.20 -12.54
N ARG A 11 18.88 -6.81 -12.08
CA ARG A 11 18.93 -7.51 -10.79
C ARG A 11 18.67 -6.58 -9.60
N ARG A 12 19.13 -5.32 -9.66
CA ARG A 12 18.89 -4.32 -8.62
C ARG A 12 17.43 -3.91 -8.57
N LEU A 13 16.79 -3.74 -9.72
CA LEU A 13 15.38 -3.39 -9.80
C LEU A 13 14.49 -4.51 -9.26
N LEU A 14 14.72 -5.77 -9.66
CA LEU A 14 13.96 -6.91 -9.15
C LEU A 14 14.14 -7.08 -7.63
N ARG A 15 15.38 -6.95 -7.14
CA ARG A 15 15.65 -7.01 -5.70
C ARG A 15 14.97 -5.88 -4.93
N GLU A 16 14.90 -4.68 -5.49
CA GLU A 16 14.19 -3.58 -4.84
C GLU A 16 12.70 -3.90 -4.72
N GLY A 17 12.05 -4.36 -5.80
CA GLY A 17 10.64 -4.75 -5.72
C GLY A 17 10.40 -5.87 -4.73
N HIS A 18 11.26 -6.89 -4.65
CA HIS A 18 11.09 -8.00 -3.69
C HIS A 18 11.11 -7.60 -2.22
N ARG A 19 11.60 -6.40 -1.88
CA ARG A 19 11.54 -5.89 -0.51
C ARG A 19 10.12 -5.55 -0.06
N TYR A 20 9.20 -5.35 -1.00
CA TYR A 20 7.86 -4.88 -0.74
C TYR A 20 6.82 -5.94 -1.14
N GLN A 21 5.82 -6.18 -0.28
CA GLN A 21 4.86 -7.26 -0.45
C GLN A 21 4.06 -7.13 -1.76
N GLU A 22 3.78 -5.89 -2.16
CA GLU A 22 3.01 -5.51 -3.35
C GLU A 22 3.67 -6.02 -4.63
N TYR A 23 5.00 -6.12 -4.65
CA TYR A 23 5.76 -6.62 -5.81
C TYR A 23 6.33 -8.02 -5.59
N HIS A 24 6.50 -8.46 -4.34
CA HIS A 24 7.03 -9.79 -4.04
C HIS A 24 6.19 -10.91 -4.67
N HIS A 25 4.86 -10.85 -4.53
CA HIS A 25 3.94 -11.87 -5.06
C HIS A 25 3.36 -11.51 -6.43
N ASN A 26 3.72 -10.35 -6.99
CA ASN A 26 3.17 -9.87 -8.25
C ASN A 26 3.96 -10.44 -9.44
N HIS A 27 3.51 -11.60 -9.93
CA HIS A 27 4.10 -12.25 -11.10
C HIS A 27 4.02 -11.39 -12.36
N TRP A 28 2.92 -10.64 -12.55
CA TRP A 28 2.75 -9.76 -13.70
C TRP A 28 3.86 -8.69 -13.73
N TRP A 29 4.14 -8.04 -12.62
CA TRP A 29 5.19 -7.02 -12.51
C TRP A 29 6.58 -7.58 -12.85
N ARG A 30 6.92 -8.76 -12.30
CA ARG A 30 8.21 -9.43 -12.59
C ARG A 30 8.33 -9.77 -14.08
N ASN A 31 7.25 -10.30 -14.67
CA ASN A 31 7.21 -10.67 -16.07
C ASN A 31 7.35 -9.45 -16.96
N GLN A 32 6.69 -8.34 -16.61
CA GLN A 32 6.76 -7.10 -17.38
C GLN A 32 8.17 -6.51 -17.38
N ILE A 33 8.84 -6.44 -16.22
CA ILE A 33 10.24 -6.00 -16.16
C ILE A 33 11.14 -6.91 -16.99
N THR A 34 10.94 -8.22 -16.89
CA THR A 34 11.72 -9.19 -17.66
C THR A 34 11.50 -9.02 -19.16
N ALA A 35 10.26 -8.81 -19.59
CA ALA A 35 9.90 -8.56 -20.98
C ALA A 35 10.56 -7.27 -21.49
N THR A 36 10.43 -6.15 -20.78
CA THR A 36 11.02 -4.87 -21.19
C THR A 36 12.55 -4.94 -21.35
N PHE A 37 13.26 -5.63 -20.44
CA PHE A 37 14.71 -5.81 -20.57
C PHE A 37 15.09 -6.74 -21.74
N ARG A 38 14.23 -7.71 -22.08
CA ARG A 38 14.43 -8.60 -23.24
C ARG A 38 14.15 -7.90 -24.56
N GLU A 39 13.07 -7.12 -24.64
CA GLU A 39 12.69 -6.32 -25.82
C GLU A 39 13.79 -5.36 -26.23
N ASN A 40 14.51 -4.80 -25.24
CA ASN A 40 15.59 -3.84 -25.48
C ASN A 40 16.99 -4.48 -25.48
N ARG A 41 17.10 -5.81 -25.59
CA ARG A 41 18.39 -6.53 -25.53
C ARG A 41 19.33 -6.15 -26.68
N ASP A 42 18.76 -5.96 -27.87
CA ASP A 42 19.52 -5.80 -29.11
C ASP A 42 19.74 -4.33 -29.50
N VAL A 43 19.39 -3.39 -28.62
CA VAL A 43 19.67 -1.97 -28.80
C VAL A 43 21.19 -1.75 -28.79
N LYS A 44 21.71 -1.16 -29.87
CA LYS A 44 23.16 -0.91 -30.06
C LYS A 44 23.55 0.55 -29.91
N ASP A 45 22.60 1.47 -30.07
CA ASP A 45 22.87 2.91 -29.95
C ASP A 45 23.24 3.26 -28.49
N PRO A 46 24.45 3.80 -28.24
CA PRO A 46 24.89 4.15 -26.90
C PRO A 46 24.00 5.20 -26.21
N ASN A 47 23.42 6.13 -26.98
CA ASN A 47 22.55 7.17 -26.42
C ASN A 47 21.24 6.55 -25.95
N GLU A 48 20.65 5.69 -26.76
CA GLU A 48 19.43 4.96 -26.38
C GLU A 48 19.66 4.00 -25.20
N ILE A 49 20.79 3.28 -25.17
CA ILE A 49 21.16 2.45 -24.01
C ILE A 49 21.22 3.30 -22.75
N LYS A 50 21.87 4.47 -22.81
CA LYS A 50 21.96 5.38 -21.66
C LYS A 50 20.57 5.84 -21.20
N ARG A 51 19.71 6.25 -22.15
CA ARG A 51 18.32 6.66 -21.86
C ARG A 51 17.55 5.55 -21.15
N LEU A 52 17.60 4.32 -21.66
CA LEU A 52 16.93 3.16 -21.07
C LEU A 52 17.47 2.84 -19.67
N GLN A 53 18.79 2.96 -19.46
CA GLN A 53 19.40 2.79 -18.15
C GLN A 53 18.98 3.89 -17.16
N ASP A 54 18.85 5.14 -17.62
CA ASP A 54 18.36 6.26 -16.81
C ASP A 54 16.90 6.02 -16.39
N ILE A 55 16.05 5.53 -17.31
CA ILE A 55 14.66 5.13 -17.01
C ILE A 55 14.62 4.02 -15.95
N ALA A 56 15.42 2.96 -16.11
CA ALA A 56 15.46 1.87 -15.13
C ALA A 56 15.92 2.36 -13.74
N ARG A 57 16.88 3.29 -13.68
CA ARG A 57 17.34 3.92 -12.44
C ARG A 57 16.26 4.79 -11.80
N ALA A 58 15.57 5.61 -12.59
CA ALA A 58 14.47 6.45 -12.13
C ALA A 58 13.31 5.61 -11.59
N TYR A 59 12.94 4.53 -12.28
CA TYR A 59 11.89 3.63 -11.83
C TYR A 59 12.27 2.92 -10.52
N ARG A 60 13.51 2.44 -10.38
CA ARG A 60 14.00 1.89 -9.11
C ARG A 60 13.94 2.93 -7.98
N TYR A 61 14.37 4.16 -8.26
CA TYR A 61 14.30 5.25 -7.28
C TYR A 61 12.86 5.51 -6.86
N ASN A 62 11.92 5.55 -7.79
CA ASN A 62 10.50 5.76 -7.52
C ASN A 62 9.91 4.69 -6.58
N ILE A 63 10.19 3.41 -6.84
CA ILE A 63 9.75 2.31 -5.96
C ILE A 63 10.26 2.54 -4.54
N LYS A 64 11.56 2.82 -4.40
CA LYS A 64 12.19 3.07 -3.10
C LYS A 64 11.58 4.29 -2.41
N SER A 65 11.52 5.43 -3.10
CA SER A 65 11.03 6.69 -2.53
C SER A 65 9.55 6.64 -2.14
N SER A 66 8.74 5.90 -2.90
CA SER A 66 7.33 5.72 -2.57
C SER A 66 7.16 4.98 -1.25
N ARG A 67 8.02 4.00 -0.96
CA ARG A 67 8.01 3.33 0.32
C ARG A 67 8.57 4.22 1.42
N ASP A 68 9.73 4.83 1.21
CA ASP A 68 10.34 5.72 2.19
C ASP A 68 9.34 6.82 2.62
N LEU A 69 8.56 7.35 1.67
CA LEU A 69 7.48 8.29 1.94
C LEU A 69 6.33 7.66 2.74
N SER A 70 5.86 6.46 2.37
CA SER A 70 4.83 5.74 3.14
C SER A 70 5.29 5.49 4.58
N GLU A 71 6.53 5.09 4.80
CA GLU A 71 7.09 4.87 6.14
C GLU A 71 7.21 6.17 6.93
N LEU A 72 7.60 7.26 6.27
CA LEU A 72 7.64 8.58 6.86
C LEU A 72 6.23 9.01 7.30
N LEU A 73 5.24 8.90 6.41
CA LEU A 73 3.84 9.19 6.68
C LEU A 73 3.30 8.36 7.85
N ASP A 74 3.64 7.06 7.88
CA ASP A 74 3.30 6.16 8.99
C ASP A 74 3.95 6.60 10.31
N SER A 75 5.18 7.12 10.28
CA SER A 75 5.92 7.58 11.47
C SER A 75 5.30 8.85 12.06
N TYR A 76 4.84 9.76 11.21
CA TYR A 76 4.13 10.98 11.63
C TYR A 76 2.64 10.72 11.94
N ASN A 77 2.17 9.47 11.80
CA ASN A 77 0.77 9.09 11.96
C ASN A 77 -0.17 9.83 10.98
N ILE A 78 0.39 10.26 9.84
CA ILE A 78 -0.32 10.93 8.75
C ILE A 78 -0.65 9.85 7.72
N GLY A 79 -1.83 9.24 7.78
CA GLY A 79 -2.33 8.40 6.67
C GLY A 79 -2.61 6.92 6.96
N ILE A 80 -2.28 6.38 8.14
CA ILE A 80 -2.91 5.16 8.65
C ILE A 80 -4.03 5.60 9.58
N ALA A 81 -5.26 5.12 9.36
CA ALA A 81 -6.32 5.27 10.35
C ALA A 81 -5.80 4.67 11.67
N SER A 82 -5.56 5.53 12.66
CA SER A 82 -5.04 5.17 14.00
C SER A 82 -5.67 3.88 14.56
N ARG A 83 -6.94 3.65 14.18
CA ARG A 83 -7.73 2.44 14.42
C ARG A 83 -7.05 1.13 14.06
N ALA A 84 -6.59 0.95 12.82
CA ALA A 84 -6.03 -0.33 12.37
C ALA A 84 -4.73 -0.70 13.11
N ARG A 85 -3.95 0.33 13.50
CA ARG A 85 -2.73 0.16 14.30
C ARG A 85 -3.07 -0.26 15.72
N ILE A 86 -4.05 0.42 16.34
CA ILE A 86 -4.53 0.13 17.70
C ILE A 86 -5.18 -1.25 17.76
N GLU A 87 -5.90 -1.67 16.73
CA GLU A 87 -6.46 -3.02 16.62
C GLU A 87 -5.38 -4.09 16.60
N LYS A 88 -4.40 -3.97 15.69
CA LYS A 88 -3.32 -4.94 15.58
C LYS A 88 -2.45 -5.00 16.83
N SER A 89 -2.16 -3.87 17.46
CA SER A 89 -1.37 -3.86 18.70
C SER A 89 -2.16 -4.50 19.86
N SER A 90 -3.43 -4.15 20.02
CA SER A 90 -4.29 -4.70 21.09
C SER A 90 -4.46 -6.21 20.95
N GLN A 91 -4.71 -6.72 19.74
CA GLN A 91 -4.83 -8.16 19.48
C GLN A 91 -3.55 -8.93 19.82
N ARG A 92 -2.37 -8.35 19.58
CA ARG A 92 -1.07 -9.01 19.88
C ARG A 92 -0.84 -9.19 21.38
N VAL A 93 -1.38 -8.30 22.22
CA VAL A 93 -1.24 -8.37 23.68
C VAL A 93 -2.50 -8.92 24.36
N GLY A 94 -3.45 -9.45 23.59
CA GLY A 94 -4.71 -9.99 24.12
C GLY A 94 -5.65 -8.94 24.72
N LEU A 95 -5.45 -7.65 24.40
CA LEU A 95 -6.31 -6.56 24.85
C LEU A 95 -7.49 -6.36 23.89
N LYS A 96 -8.64 -6.04 24.47
CA LYS A 96 -9.81 -5.62 23.70
C LYS A 96 -9.68 -4.15 23.34
N VAL A 97 -9.88 -3.84 22.07
CA VAL A 97 -9.83 -2.47 21.55
C VAL A 97 -11.01 -1.68 22.13
N PRO A 98 -10.81 -0.44 22.59
CA PRO A 98 -11.90 0.41 23.02
C PRO A 98 -12.89 0.62 21.87
N GLU A 99 -14.16 0.75 22.20
CA GLU A 99 -15.14 1.10 21.18
C GLU A 99 -14.90 2.52 20.65
N TRP A 100 -14.91 2.67 19.33
CA TRP A 100 -14.70 3.96 18.69
C TRP A 100 -15.90 4.88 18.92
N PRO A 101 -15.69 6.20 19.11
CA PRO A 101 -16.79 7.15 19.31
C PRO A 101 -17.85 7.09 18.20
N GLU A 102 -17.44 6.93 16.95
CA GLU A 102 -18.35 6.84 15.80
C GLU A 102 -19.28 5.62 15.86
N ASP A 103 -18.73 4.45 16.21
CA ASP A 103 -19.50 3.21 16.33
C ASP A 103 -20.48 3.28 17.52
N ARG A 104 -20.02 3.90 18.61
CA ARG A 104 -20.83 4.17 19.79
C ARG A 104 -22.01 5.08 19.46
N ASP A 105 -21.75 6.18 18.77
CA ASP A 105 -22.76 7.18 18.40
C ASP A 105 -23.80 6.59 17.44
N LYS A 106 -23.36 5.79 16.46
CA LYS A 106 -24.25 5.06 15.55
C LYS A 106 -25.19 4.13 16.31
N ARG A 107 -24.66 3.35 17.25
CA ARG A 107 -25.47 2.41 18.05
C ARG A 107 -26.44 3.13 18.98
N ILE A 108 -26.05 4.29 19.55
CA ILE A 108 -26.96 5.13 20.33
C ILE A 108 -28.11 5.62 19.45
N LYS A 109 -27.82 6.05 18.21
CA LYS A 109 -28.83 6.51 17.26
C LYS A 109 -29.80 5.39 16.86
N GLU A 110 -29.28 4.22 16.49
CA GLU A 110 -30.09 3.04 16.16
C GLU A 110 -31.00 2.61 17.33
N ARG A 111 -30.52 2.71 18.57
CA ARG A 111 -31.33 2.41 19.75
C ARG A 111 -32.50 3.37 19.91
N LYS A 112 -32.24 4.67 19.77
CA LYS A 112 -33.27 5.72 19.83
C LYS A 112 -34.32 5.55 18.73
N GLU A 113 -33.89 5.18 17.52
CA GLU A 113 -34.80 4.95 16.40
C GLU A 113 -35.72 3.75 16.64
N LYS A 114 -35.20 2.66 17.20
CA LYS A 114 -36.01 1.48 17.58
C LYS A 114 -36.99 1.80 18.69
N GLU A 115 -36.55 2.48 19.75
CA GLU A 115 -37.42 2.89 20.85
C GLU A 115 -38.55 3.80 20.38
N ALA A 116 -38.28 4.71 19.43
CA ALA A 116 -39.31 5.55 18.82
C ALA A 116 -40.29 4.76 17.93
N GLN A 117 -39.81 3.75 17.20
CA GLN A 117 -40.67 2.87 16.39
C GLN A 117 -41.59 2.01 17.25
N ASP A 118 -41.06 1.42 18.33
CA ASP A 118 -41.83 0.59 19.25
C ASP A 118 -42.91 1.39 19.98
N GLN A 119 -42.62 2.65 20.34
CA GLN A 119 -43.62 3.56 20.91
C GLN A 119 -44.74 3.92 19.91
N ASN A 120 -44.41 4.19 18.65
CA ASN A 120 -45.42 4.46 17.62
C ASN A 120 -46.30 3.23 17.32
N ASN A 121 -45.71 2.03 17.28
CA ASN A 121 -46.45 0.80 17.02
C ASN A 121 -47.42 0.44 18.16
N ASN A 122 -47.02 0.68 19.41
CA ASN A 122 -47.91 0.52 20.58
C ASN A 122 -49.00 1.59 20.65
N SER A 123 -48.75 2.80 20.12
CA SER A 123 -49.75 3.88 20.10
C SER A 123 -50.84 3.69 19.05
N ASN A 124 -50.54 2.98 17.95
CA ASN A 124 -51.49 2.66 16.87
C ASN A 124 -52.26 1.35 17.10
N SER A 125 -51.98 0.61 18.18
CA SER A 125 -52.65 -0.66 18.53
C SER A 125 -53.67 -0.53 19.67
N ASN A 126 -53.89 0.69 20.18
CA ASN A 126 -54.96 1.08 21.11
C ASN A 126 -55.91 2.06 20.40
#